data_AF-A0A430FEV5-F1
#
_entry.id   AF-A0A430FEV5-F1
#
_cell.length_a   1.000
_cell.length_b   1.000
_cell.length_c   1.000
_cell.angle_alpha   90.00
_cell.angle_beta   90.00
_cell.angle_gamma   90.00
#
_symmetry.space_group_name_H-M   'P 1'
#
loop_
_entity.id
_entity.type
_entity.pdbx_description
1 polymer ?
#
loop_
_entity_poly.entity_id
_entity_poly.type
_entity_poly.pdbx_seq_one_letter_code
_entity_poly.pdbx_strand_id
1 'polypeptide(L)'
;MSDDGWDRAGHYGSDLVNDRVAGHVIDSVNSADSATNDDLADSVGWVRGDAKLARKMWFRRRRGWLLAMFLTFSVGIAALGILAWLFGGDLPGVTVFHSDGIGPSVDKALVMLFTVILPCAVAILYLIHRLKGRPQGIVAVRAQWEGVRLIARPDGTDSDGDTVTHNIHTVIFVPADSSDRVVYVPAMYGDHFLRCVFRVRGDRIRLEGFRELTLEQKTAYLKDREYGKGPKLLDEHCTYDEQTEALLVR
;
A
#
# COMPACT_ATOMS: atom_id res chain seq x y z
N MET A 1 11.94 10.31 52.39
CA MET A 1 12.56 9.63 51.24
C MET A 1 11.96 10.28 50.02
N SER A 2 12.39 11.52 49.73
CA SER A 2 13.44 11.88 48.76
C SER A 2 12.95 11.59 47.34
N ASP A 3 12.34 12.57 46.66
CA ASP A 3 13.01 13.64 45.89
C ASP A 3 14.06 13.09 44.91
N ASP A 4 13.85 13.41 43.63
CA ASP A 4 14.78 13.52 42.49
C ASP A 4 13.98 13.16 41.22
N GLY A 5 13.78 14.01 40.22
CA GLY A 5 14.59 15.09 39.71
C GLY A 5 14.66 14.91 38.20
N TRP A 6 13.76 15.57 37.46
CA TRP A 6 13.84 15.69 36.00
C TRP A 6 13.58 17.14 35.61
N ASP A 7 14.62 17.94 35.81
CA ASP A 7 14.78 19.29 35.30
C ASP A 7 15.97 19.30 34.32
N ARG A 8 15.83 20.10 33.24
CA ARG A 8 16.82 20.49 32.20
C ARG A 8 17.01 19.51 31.03
N ALA A 9 17.12 19.92 29.76
CA ALA A 9 17.28 21.24 29.15
C ALA A 9 16.83 21.20 27.68
N GLY A 10 16.43 22.35 27.13
CA GLY A 10 16.21 22.49 25.68
C GLY A 10 15.64 23.84 25.22
N HIS A 11 16.15 24.96 25.76
CA HIS A 11 15.95 26.27 25.14
C HIS A 11 16.81 26.36 23.87
N TYR A 12 16.18 26.37 22.71
CA TYR A 12 16.72 27.00 21.51
C TYR A 12 15.74 28.12 21.11
N GLY A 13 16.19 29.36 21.29
CA GLY A 13 15.77 30.45 20.41
C GLY A 13 16.33 30.18 19.01
N SER A 14 15.95 30.91 17.99
CA SER A 14 15.21 32.17 17.94
C SER A 14 14.88 32.39 16.47
N ASP A 15 13.79 33.09 16.27
CA ASP A 15 13.49 33.89 15.09
C ASP A 15 14.73 34.52 14.44
N LEU A 16 14.64 34.75 13.12
CA LEU A 16 15.48 35.63 12.27
C LEU A 16 16.35 34.95 11.19
N VAL A 17 15.82 34.07 10.35
CA VAL A 17 16.32 33.94 8.96
C VAL A 17 15.21 33.43 8.03
N ASN A 18 14.43 34.33 7.41
CA ASN A 18 13.97 34.16 6.02
C ASN A 18 13.20 35.33 5.40
N ASP A 19 12.96 36.43 6.14
CA ASP A 19 12.29 37.64 5.59
C ASP A 19 13.15 38.51 4.65
N ARG A 20 14.30 38.03 4.16
CA ARG A 20 15.22 38.83 3.32
C ARG A 20 15.42 38.36 1.88
N VAL A 21 14.71 37.33 1.43
CA VAL A 21 14.76 36.91 0.01
C VAL A 21 13.51 37.36 -0.78
N ALA A 22 12.47 37.85 -0.11
CA ALA A 22 11.20 38.22 -0.74
C ALA A 22 11.17 39.63 -1.39
N GLY A 23 12.24 40.43 -1.27
CA GLY A 23 12.16 41.88 -1.56
C GLY A 23 12.87 42.39 -2.81
N HIS A 24 13.59 41.58 -3.59
CA HIS A 24 14.48 42.12 -4.63
C HIS A 24 14.37 41.50 -6.04
N VAL A 25 13.32 40.71 -6.30
CA VAL A 25 13.05 40.12 -7.64
C VAL A 25 11.77 40.67 -8.29
N ILE A 26 11.06 41.55 -7.57
CA ILE A 26 9.83 42.19 -8.05
C ILE A 26 10.27 43.55 -8.60
N ASP A 27 10.56 43.66 -9.90
CA ASP A 27 10.40 44.90 -10.69
C ASP A 27 10.92 44.84 -12.15
N SER A 28 11.53 43.74 -12.62
CA SER A 28 12.10 43.71 -13.99
C SER A 28 11.52 42.69 -14.98
N VAL A 29 10.43 41.97 -14.65
CA VAL A 29 9.83 40.98 -15.57
C VAL A 29 8.33 41.20 -15.74
N ASN A 30 7.95 42.40 -16.19
CA ASN A 30 6.58 42.67 -16.62
C ASN A 30 6.61 43.08 -18.09
N SER A 31 6.42 42.12 -19.01
CA SER A 31 5.58 42.30 -20.22
C SER A 31 5.65 41.20 -21.30
N ALA A 32 6.33 40.05 -21.12
CA ALA A 32 6.35 39.02 -22.19
C ALA A 32 6.37 37.52 -21.80
N ASP A 33 6.38 37.12 -20.51
CA ASP A 33 6.61 35.72 -20.09
C ASP A 33 5.51 35.12 -19.19
N SER A 34 4.22 35.36 -19.50
CA SER A 34 3.13 34.84 -18.64
C SER A 34 2.84 33.34 -18.83
N ALA A 35 3.35 32.69 -19.88
CA ALA A 35 3.14 31.26 -20.11
C ALA A 35 4.32 30.40 -19.60
N THR A 36 5.53 30.95 -19.56
CA THR A 36 6.78 30.28 -19.20
C THR A 36 7.04 30.27 -17.69
N ASN A 37 6.60 31.30 -16.96
CA ASN A 37 6.76 31.37 -15.50
C ASN A 37 5.77 30.48 -14.73
N ASP A 38 4.55 30.30 -15.24
CA ASP A 38 3.60 29.34 -14.66
C ASP A 38 4.14 27.90 -14.81
N ASP A 39 4.70 27.53 -15.97
CA ASP A 39 5.28 26.20 -16.18
C ASP A 39 6.53 25.92 -15.32
N LEU A 40 7.32 26.97 -14.99
CA LEU A 40 8.49 26.85 -14.12
C LEU A 40 8.11 26.82 -12.63
N ALA A 41 7.18 27.65 -12.18
CA ALA A 41 6.63 27.60 -10.82
C ALA A 41 5.87 26.29 -10.56
N ASP A 42 5.17 25.79 -11.58
CA ASP A 42 4.45 24.52 -11.56
C ASP A 42 5.37 23.31 -11.80
N SER A 43 6.69 23.50 -11.89
CA SER A 43 7.68 22.41 -11.90
C SER A 43 8.27 22.12 -10.51
N VAL A 44 8.16 23.06 -9.57
CA VAL A 44 8.68 22.93 -8.20
C VAL A 44 7.69 22.12 -7.36
N GLY A 45 8.12 20.95 -6.89
CA GLY A 45 7.36 20.12 -5.93
C GLY A 45 6.53 18.98 -6.53
N TRP A 46 6.45 18.84 -7.87
CA TRP A 46 5.81 17.68 -8.48
C TRP A 46 6.75 16.47 -8.49
N VAL A 47 6.29 15.38 -7.89
CA VAL A 47 7.00 14.11 -7.87
C VAL A 47 6.41 13.21 -8.94
N ARG A 48 7.26 12.75 -9.86
CA ARG A 48 6.86 11.81 -10.90
C ARG A 48 6.70 10.40 -10.33
N GLY A 49 5.60 9.76 -10.69
CA GLY A 49 5.32 8.37 -10.34
C GLY A 49 6.22 7.38 -11.08
N ASP A 50 6.65 6.34 -10.37
CA ASP A 50 7.48 5.27 -10.89
C ASP A 50 6.64 4.00 -11.15
N ALA A 51 6.54 3.60 -12.41
CA ALA A 51 5.86 2.37 -12.84
C ALA A 51 6.56 1.08 -12.37
N LYS A 52 7.89 1.12 -12.15
CA LYS A 52 8.65 -0.03 -11.61
C LYS A 52 8.33 -0.20 -10.13
N LEU A 53 8.28 0.88 -9.36
CA LEU A 53 7.84 0.87 -7.97
C LEU A 53 6.40 0.35 -7.84
N ALA A 54 5.47 0.86 -8.67
CA ALA A 54 4.09 0.39 -8.68
C ALA A 54 4.00 -1.12 -8.94
N ARG A 55 4.76 -1.63 -9.90
CA ARG A 55 4.85 -3.06 -10.20
C ARG A 55 5.38 -3.86 -9.02
N LYS A 56 6.45 -3.37 -8.37
CA LYS A 56 7.03 -4.02 -7.18
C LYS A 56 6.02 -4.09 -6.04
N MET A 57 5.32 -3.00 -5.74
CA MET A 57 4.32 -2.96 -4.68
C MET A 57 3.12 -3.84 -5.00
N TRP A 58 2.62 -3.81 -6.24
CA TRP A 58 1.55 -4.70 -6.68
C TRP A 58 1.91 -6.18 -6.52
N PHE A 59 3.17 -6.55 -6.73
CA PHE A 59 3.65 -7.91 -6.52
C PHE A 59 3.95 -8.26 -5.06
N ARG A 60 4.16 -7.30 -4.15
CA ARG A 60 4.26 -7.60 -2.70
C ARG A 60 2.95 -8.10 -2.11
N ARG A 61 1.81 -7.78 -2.74
CA ARG A 61 0.46 -8.30 -2.46
C ARG A 61 0.35 -9.84 -2.56
N ARG A 62 1.42 -10.54 -2.95
CA ARG A 62 1.52 -12.01 -3.12
C ARG A 62 1.88 -12.78 -1.84
N ARG A 63 2.05 -12.14 -0.68
CA ARG A 63 2.58 -12.78 0.54
C ARG A 63 1.76 -14.01 1.02
N GLY A 64 0.49 -14.12 0.63
CA GLY A 64 -0.36 -15.29 0.90
C GLY A 64 -0.31 -16.43 -0.13
N TRP A 65 0.29 -16.23 -1.31
CA TRP A 65 0.28 -17.24 -2.38
C TRP A 65 1.11 -18.48 -2.03
N LEU A 66 2.24 -18.31 -1.34
CA LEU A 66 3.04 -19.45 -0.87
C LEU A 66 2.23 -20.31 0.11
N LEU A 67 1.46 -19.69 1.01
CA LEU A 67 0.60 -20.43 1.93
C LEU A 67 -0.51 -21.18 1.19
N ALA A 68 -1.12 -20.54 0.17
CA ALA A 68 -2.09 -21.20 -0.71
C ALA A 68 -1.50 -22.39 -1.46
N MET A 69 -0.24 -22.29 -1.92
CA MET A 69 0.50 -23.40 -2.55
C MET A 69 0.73 -24.56 -1.60
N PHE A 70 1.15 -24.29 -0.36
CA PHE A 70 1.33 -25.34 0.64
C PHE A 70 -0.01 -26.00 1.00
N LEU A 71 -1.08 -25.21 1.10
CA LEU A 71 -2.41 -25.72 1.39
C LEU A 71 -2.93 -26.62 0.25
N THR A 72 -2.83 -26.19 -1.01
CA THR A 72 -3.26 -27.00 -2.16
C THR A 72 -2.44 -28.28 -2.30
N PHE A 73 -1.13 -28.21 -2.06
CA PHE A 73 -0.27 -29.40 -2.03
C PHE A 73 -0.69 -30.38 -0.92
N SER A 74 -0.93 -29.87 0.29
CA SER A 74 -1.36 -30.69 1.44
C SER A 74 -2.71 -31.35 1.19
N VAL A 75 -3.67 -30.61 0.65
CA VAL A 75 -4.99 -31.13 0.25
C VAL A 75 -4.86 -32.17 -0.86
N GLY A 76 -3.96 -31.97 -1.83
CA GLY A 76 -3.68 -32.93 -2.90
C GLY A 76 -3.15 -34.27 -2.37
N ILE A 77 -2.20 -34.24 -1.43
CA ILE A 77 -1.68 -35.44 -0.75
C ILE A 77 -2.80 -36.13 0.05
N ALA A 78 -3.59 -35.37 0.81
CA ALA A 78 -4.68 -35.92 1.60
C ALA A 78 -5.73 -36.62 0.71
N ALA A 79 -6.09 -36.00 -0.43
CA ALA A 79 -7.01 -36.59 -1.40
C ALA A 79 -6.47 -37.91 -1.99
N LEU A 80 -5.17 -37.97 -2.30
CA LEU A 80 -4.53 -39.21 -2.74
C LEU A 80 -4.56 -40.29 -1.65
N GLY A 81 -4.35 -39.93 -0.38
CA GLY A 81 -4.45 -40.85 0.74
C GLY A 81 -5.87 -41.42 0.91
N ILE A 82 -6.90 -40.57 0.80
CA ILE A 82 -8.31 -40.98 0.87
C ILE A 82 -8.67 -41.90 -0.29
N LEU A 83 -8.26 -41.54 -1.51
CA LEU A 83 -8.43 -42.41 -2.68
C LEU A 83 -7.74 -43.75 -2.41
N ALA A 84 -6.49 -43.75 -1.95
CA ALA A 84 -5.74 -44.97 -1.69
C ALA A 84 -6.44 -45.91 -0.70
N TRP A 85 -7.03 -45.33 0.35
CA TRP A 85 -7.83 -46.06 1.31
C TRP A 85 -9.13 -46.61 0.72
N LEU A 86 -9.87 -45.81 -0.05
CA LEU A 86 -11.14 -46.20 -0.67
C LEU A 86 -11.01 -47.35 -1.68
N PHE A 87 -9.89 -47.41 -2.40
CA PHE A 87 -9.60 -48.49 -3.35
C PHE A 87 -8.82 -49.66 -2.72
N GLY A 88 -8.87 -49.81 -1.39
CA GLY A 88 -8.39 -51.01 -0.71
C GLY A 88 -6.88 -51.10 -0.53
N GLY A 89 -6.15 -49.99 -0.59
CA GLY A 89 -4.69 -49.97 -0.45
C GLY A 89 -3.92 -50.37 -1.71
N ASP A 90 -4.60 -50.92 -2.71
CA ASP A 90 -4.06 -51.26 -4.04
C ASP A 90 -4.01 -50.05 -4.98
N LEU A 91 -3.89 -48.84 -4.42
CA LEU A 91 -3.59 -47.64 -5.19
C LEU A 91 -2.06 -47.45 -5.21
N PRO A 92 -1.40 -47.71 -6.34
CA PRO A 92 0.06 -47.67 -6.55
C PRO A 92 0.83 -46.40 -6.15
N GLY A 93 0.21 -45.38 -5.56
CA GLY A 93 0.91 -44.17 -5.13
C GLY A 93 2.01 -44.37 -4.08
N VAL A 94 1.96 -45.46 -3.30
CA VAL A 94 3.00 -45.78 -2.29
C VAL A 94 4.10 -46.71 -2.85
N THR A 95 3.79 -47.54 -3.85
CA THR A 95 4.73 -48.49 -4.48
C THR A 95 5.45 -47.92 -5.72
N VAL A 96 4.98 -46.78 -6.25
CA VAL A 96 5.47 -46.14 -7.49
C VAL A 96 6.94 -45.68 -7.45
N PHE A 97 7.51 -45.45 -6.27
CA PHE A 97 8.90 -44.98 -6.16
C PHE A 97 9.96 -46.11 -6.19
N HIS A 98 9.54 -47.38 -6.21
CA HIS A 98 10.46 -48.53 -6.12
C HIS A 98 10.34 -49.55 -7.28
N SER A 99 9.56 -49.28 -8.34
CA SER A 99 9.46 -50.23 -9.46
C SER A 99 10.28 -49.80 -10.68
N ASP A 100 11.28 -50.61 -11.01
CA ASP A 100 12.18 -50.55 -12.19
C ASP A 100 11.45 -50.77 -13.54
N GLY A 101 10.15 -50.49 -13.60
CA GLY A 101 9.31 -50.64 -14.78
C GLY A 101 9.33 -49.41 -15.66
N ILE A 102 9.95 -49.55 -16.83
CA ILE A 102 10.04 -48.58 -17.93
C ILE A 102 8.64 -48.37 -18.53
N GLY A 103 7.84 -47.46 -17.96
CA GLY A 103 6.57 -47.03 -18.53
C GLY A 103 5.74 -46.15 -17.59
N PRO A 104 5.02 -45.13 -18.09
CA PRO A 104 4.07 -44.37 -17.28
C PRO A 104 2.85 -45.25 -17.02
N SER A 105 2.77 -45.90 -15.86
CA SER A 105 1.51 -46.48 -15.42
C SER A 105 0.50 -45.35 -15.14
N VAL A 106 -0.79 -45.62 -15.37
CA VAL A 106 -1.90 -44.67 -15.11
C VAL A 106 -1.80 -44.05 -13.72
N ASP A 107 -1.24 -44.82 -12.79
CA ASP A 107 -1.06 -44.46 -11.40
C ASP A 107 0.03 -43.42 -11.16
N LYS A 108 1.17 -43.53 -11.87
CA LYS A 108 2.22 -42.50 -11.88
C LYS A 108 1.66 -41.18 -12.41
N ALA A 109 0.80 -41.27 -13.43
CA ALA A 109 0.13 -40.10 -14.01
C ALA A 109 -0.87 -39.47 -13.02
N LEU A 110 -1.65 -40.27 -12.28
CA LEU A 110 -2.57 -39.75 -11.26
C LEU A 110 -1.83 -39.09 -10.09
N VAL A 111 -0.74 -39.70 -9.61
CA VAL A 111 0.09 -39.09 -8.55
C VAL A 111 0.68 -37.77 -9.03
N MET A 112 1.29 -37.71 -10.22
CA MET A 112 1.79 -36.45 -10.79
C MET A 112 0.68 -35.42 -10.99
N LEU A 113 -0.51 -35.84 -11.44
CA LEU A 113 -1.66 -34.97 -11.65
C LEU A 113 -2.08 -34.28 -10.36
N PHE A 114 -2.25 -35.04 -9.27
CA PHE A 114 -2.77 -34.51 -8.01
C PHE A 114 -1.71 -33.84 -7.12
N THR A 115 -0.45 -34.28 -7.16
CA THR A 115 0.62 -33.70 -6.32
C THR A 115 1.37 -32.55 -6.96
N VAL A 116 1.43 -32.49 -8.29
CA VAL A 116 2.24 -31.49 -9.01
C VAL A 116 1.36 -30.62 -9.90
N ILE A 117 0.62 -31.23 -10.83
CA ILE A 117 -0.09 -30.47 -11.87
C ILE A 117 -1.24 -29.67 -11.27
N LEU A 118 -2.07 -30.28 -10.42
CA LEU A 118 -3.24 -29.63 -9.83
C LEU A 118 -2.85 -28.47 -8.91
N PRO A 119 -1.89 -28.59 -7.96
CA PRO A 119 -1.42 -27.45 -7.19
C PRO A 119 -0.86 -26.34 -8.07
N CYS A 120 -0.04 -26.66 -9.08
CA CYS A 120 0.48 -25.68 -10.03
C CYS A 120 -0.62 -24.97 -10.82
N ALA A 121 -1.62 -25.70 -11.32
CA ALA A 121 -2.75 -25.13 -12.05
C ALA A 121 -3.58 -24.18 -11.16
N VAL A 122 -3.90 -24.60 -9.93
CA VAL A 122 -4.59 -23.75 -8.96
C VAL A 122 -3.76 -22.51 -8.61
N ALA A 123 -2.44 -22.66 -8.49
CA ALA A 123 -1.52 -21.55 -8.29
C ALA A 123 -1.60 -20.51 -9.41
N ILE A 124 -1.55 -20.99 -10.66
CA ILE A 124 -1.60 -20.15 -11.85
C ILE A 124 -2.95 -19.46 -11.93
N LEU A 125 -4.05 -20.18 -11.72
CA LEU A 125 -5.40 -19.61 -11.73
C LEU A 125 -5.58 -18.57 -10.62
N TYR A 126 -5.10 -18.85 -9.41
CA TYR A 126 -5.11 -17.89 -8.31
C TYR A 126 -4.30 -16.63 -8.66
N LEU A 127 -3.09 -16.80 -9.20
CA LEU A 127 -2.26 -15.68 -9.64
C LEU A 127 -2.95 -14.88 -10.73
N ILE A 128 -3.53 -15.52 -11.75
CA ILE A 128 -4.28 -14.84 -12.81
C ILE A 128 -5.46 -14.08 -12.22
N HIS A 129 -6.28 -14.71 -11.37
CA HIS A 129 -7.43 -14.07 -10.75
C HIS A 129 -7.02 -12.88 -9.88
N ARG A 130 -5.93 -12.99 -9.13
CA ARG A 130 -5.44 -11.92 -8.25
C ARG A 130 -4.69 -10.81 -9.02
N LEU A 131 -4.14 -11.11 -10.19
CA LEU A 131 -3.50 -10.15 -11.09
C LEU A 131 -4.50 -9.48 -12.04
N LYS A 132 -5.67 -10.10 -12.28
CA LYS A 132 -6.81 -9.46 -12.94
C LYS A 132 -7.24 -8.26 -12.09
N GLY A 133 -7.40 -7.11 -12.74
CA GLY A 133 -7.81 -5.87 -12.07
C GLY A 133 -6.66 -4.93 -11.70
N ARG A 134 -5.41 -5.19 -12.11
CA ARG A 134 -4.39 -4.12 -12.12
C ARG A 134 -4.81 -3.07 -13.16
N PRO A 135 -5.08 -1.81 -12.76
CA PRO A 135 -5.37 -0.77 -13.74
C PRO A 135 -4.17 -0.59 -14.68
N GLN A 136 -4.44 -0.38 -15.96
CA GLN A 136 -3.37 -0.07 -16.91
C GLN A 136 -2.75 1.28 -16.53
N GLY A 137 -1.43 1.40 -16.67
CA GLY A 137 -0.73 2.66 -16.41
C GLY A 137 -0.49 3.04 -14.95
N ILE A 138 -0.79 2.20 -13.95
CA ILE A 138 -0.52 2.58 -12.54
C ILE A 138 0.93 3.01 -12.31
N VAL A 139 1.07 4.08 -11.53
CA VAL A 139 2.34 4.62 -11.06
C VAL A 139 2.33 4.72 -9.54
N ALA A 140 3.51 4.81 -8.93
CA ALA A 140 3.63 4.90 -7.48
C ALA A 140 4.72 5.88 -7.07
N VAL A 141 4.51 6.55 -5.95
CA VAL A 141 5.46 7.47 -5.32
C VAL A 141 5.67 7.08 -3.87
N ARG A 142 6.91 7.16 -3.38
CA ARG A 142 7.20 6.96 -1.97
C ARG A 142 6.63 8.12 -1.16
N ALA A 143 5.97 7.82 -0.06
CA ALA A 143 5.41 8.82 0.84
C ALA A 143 6.51 9.39 1.75
N GLN A 144 7.50 10.07 1.16
CA GLN A 144 8.65 10.65 1.85
C GLN A 144 8.66 12.16 1.61
N TRP A 145 7.72 12.86 2.23
CA TRP A 145 7.73 14.32 2.34
C TRP A 145 8.33 14.72 3.68
N GLU A 146 9.20 15.73 3.68
CA GLU A 146 9.97 16.12 4.87
C GLU A 146 9.06 16.47 6.06
N GLY A 147 9.28 15.82 7.20
CA GLY A 147 8.48 16.01 8.42
C GLY A 147 7.06 15.45 8.38
N VAL A 148 6.60 14.89 7.26
CA VAL A 148 5.21 14.42 7.08
C VAL A 148 5.14 12.90 7.11
N ARG A 149 4.35 12.37 8.03
CA ARG A 149 4.02 10.93 8.10
C ARG A 149 2.56 10.72 7.76
N LEU A 150 2.28 10.15 6.59
CA LEU A 150 0.93 9.76 6.20
C LEU A 150 0.44 8.57 7.03
N ILE A 151 -0.80 8.62 7.48
CA ILE A 151 -1.41 7.58 8.31
C ILE A 151 -2.73 7.11 7.71
N ALA A 152 -3.08 5.84 7.94
CA ALA A 152 -4.33 5.25 7.47
C ALA A 152 -5.40 5.13 8.58
N ARG A 153 -5.16 5.60 9.81
CA ARG A 153 -6.14 5.52 10.90
C ARG A 153 -7.32 6.48 10.64
N PRO A 154 -8.58 6.10 10.95
CA PRO A 154 -9.09 4.83 11.49
C PRO A 154 -9.44 3.79 10.42
N ASP A 155 -9.02 4.03 9.18
CA ASP A 155 -9.40 3.24 8.00
C ASP A 155 -8.72 1.86 7.91
N GLY A 156 -7.86 1.49 8.86
CA GLY A 156 -7.26 0.16 8.99
C GLY A 156 -7.70 -0.53 10.28
N THR A 157 -8.15 -1.78 10.17
CA THR A 157 -8.64 -2.60 11.30
C THR A 157 -7.91 -3.93 11.34
N ASP A 158 -7.62 -4.46 12.53
CA ASP A 158 -7.11 -5.82 12.66
C ASP A 158 -8.22 -6.88 12.54
N SER A 159 -7.87 -8.16 12.79
CA SER A 159 -8.81 -9.28 12.72
C SER A 159 -9.92 -9.22 13.76
N ASP A 160 -9.70 -8.51 14.87
CA ASP A 160 -10.65 -8.33 15.96
C ASP A 160 -11.56 -7.11 15.71
N GLY A 161 -11.27 -6.34 14.65
CA GLY A 161 -12.01 -5.16 14.24
C GLY A 161 -11.55 -3.90 14.95
N ASP A 162 -10.42 -3.95 15.66
CA ASP A 162 -9.83 -2.81 16.36
C ASP A 162 -9.03 -1.95 15.39
N THR A 163 -9.12 -0.63 15.53
CA THR A 163 -8.43 0.29 14.63
C THR A 163 -6.94 0.38 14.94
N VAL A 164 -6.12 0.17 13.91
CA VAL A 164 -4.65 0.17 14.03
C VAL A 164 -4.05 1.34 13.24
N THR A 165 -3.10 2.03 13.86
CA THR A 165 -2.30 3.03 13.15
C THR A 165 -1.35 2.36 12.17
N HIS A 166 -1.68 2.43 10.89
CA HIS A 166 -0.73 2.08 9.84
C HIS A 166 -0.12 3.31 9.18
N ASN A 167 1.18 3.25 8.95
CA ASN A 167 1.89 4.25 8.17
C ASN A 167 1.70 3.95 6.68
N ILE A 168 1.39 4.99 5.91
CA ILE A 168 1.33 4.89 4.46
C ILE A 168 2.74 5.18 3.94
N HIS A 169 3.39 4.17 3.37
CA HIS A 169 4.76 4.32 2.86
C HIS A 169 4.81 4.61 1.35
N THR A 170 3.73 4.37 0.64
CA THR A 170 3.66 4.54 -0.81
C THR A 170 2.27 4.94 -1.23
N VAL A 171 2.19 5.88 -2.17
CA VAL A 171 0.94 6.28 -2.84
C VAL A 171 0.95 5.70 -4.23
N ILE A 172 -0.05 4.91 -4.57
CA ILE A 172 -0.26 4.30 -5.89
C ILE A 172 -1.46 5.00 -6.52
N PHE A 173 -1.34 5.45 -7.75
CA PHE A 173 -2.40 6.13 -8.46
C PHE A 173 -2.42 5.76 -9.94
N VAL A 174 -3.60 5.84 -10.54
CA VAL A 174 -3.75 5.76 -12.00
C VAL A 174 -3.53 7.15 -12.56
N PRO A 175 -2.71 7.35 -13.61
CA PRO A 175 -2.58 8.66 -14.25
C PRO A 175 -3.94 9.20 -14.69
N ALA A 176 -4.23 10.47 -14.40
CA ALA A 176 -5.44 11.13 -14.89
C ALA A 176 -5.22 11.56 -16.35
N ASP A 177 -6.20 11.33 -17.23
CA ASP A 177 -6.07 11.63 -18.66
C ASP A 177 -6.05 13.14 -18.98
N SER A 178 -6.46 14.02 -18.06
CA SER A 178 -6.33 15.48 -18.23
C SER A 178 -6.75 16.32 -17.02
N SER A 179 -7.54 15.79 -16.07
CA SER A 179 -8.03 16.57 -14.93
C SER A 179 -7.11 16.47 -13.71
N ASP A 180 -6.91 17.61 -13.06
CA ASP A 180 -6.32 17.67 -11.73
C ASP A 180 -7.28 17.01 -10.74
N ARG A 181 -6.79 16.03 -9.99
CA ARG A 181 -7.50 15.44 -8.86
C ARG A 181 -6.87 15.90 -7.56
N VAL A 182 -7.70 16.35 -6.64
CA VAL A 182 -7.28 16.73 -5.29
C VAL A 182 -7.77 15.66 -4.35
N VAL A 183 -6.86 15.10 -3.53
CA VAL A 183 -7.20 14.09 -2.53
C VAL A 183 -6.69 14.48 -1.16
N TYR A 184 -7.50 14.19 -0.14
CA TYR A 184 -7.17 14.50 1.25
C TYR A 184 -6.73 13.24 1.98
N VAL A 185 -5.53 13.29 2.58
CA VAL A 185 -4.94 12.15 3.27
C VAL A 185 -4.57 12.54 4.70
N PRO A 186 -5.02 11.79 5.73
CA PRO A 186 -4.63 12.05 7.10
C PRO A 186 -3.11 11.86 7.29
N ALA A 187 -2.52 12.75 8.08
CA ALA A 187 -1.09 12.78 8.31
C ALA A 187 -0.75 13.33 9.70
N MET A 188 0.43 12.96 10.18
CA MET A 188 1.08 13.55 11.35
C MET A 188 2.24 14.42 10.86
N TYR A 189 2.30 15.67 11.34
CA TYR A 189 3.44 16.57 11.16
C TYR A 189 3.88 17.04 12.55
N GLY A 190 5.04 16.54 13.01
CA GLY A 190 5.38 16.57 14.44
C GLY A 190 4.31 15.86 15.26
N ASP A 191 3.77 16.57 16.26
CA ASP A 191 2.70 16.07 17.14
C ASP A 191 1.28 16.49 16.67
N HIS A 192 1.18 17.18 15.54
CA HIS A 192 -0.09 17.65 15.03
C HIS A 192 -0.71 16.65 14.05
N PHE A 193 -1.98 16.32 14.31
CA PHE A 193 -2.80 15.52 13.40
C PHE A 193 -3.57 16.44 12.43
N LEU A 194 -3.37 16.22 11.12
CA LEU A 194 -3.82 17.13 10.06
C LEU A 194 -4.07 16.38 8.75
N ARG A 195 -4.65 17.07 7.76
CA ARG A 195 -4.88 16.52 6.41
C ARG A 195 -3.87 17.09 5.43
N CYS A 196 -3.11 16.22 4.78
CA CYS A 196 -2.35 16.58 3.59
C CYS A 196 -3.29 16.73 2.40
N VAL A 197 -3.09 17.78 1.61
CA VAL A 197 -3.77 18.00 0.33
C VAL A 197 -2.82 17.59 -0.77
N PHE A 198 -3.13 16.49 -1.45
CA PHE A 198 -2.37 16.05 -2.61
C PHE A 198 -3.08 16.42 -3.89
N ARG A 199 -2.34 17.00 -4.83
CA ARG A 199 -2.81 17.20 -6.20
C ARG A 199 -2.14 16.18 -7.10
N VAL A 200 -2.95 15.50 -7.91
CA VAL A 200 -2.53 14.49 -8.88
C VAL A 200 -2.85 15.01 -10.28
N ARG A 201 -1.84 15.06 -11.15
CA ARG A 201 -1.95 15.49 -12.55
C ARG A 201 -1.14 14.54 -13.42
N GLY A 202 -1.79 13.83 -14.35
CA GLY A 202 -1.12 12.82 -15.16
C GLY A 202 -0.39 11.79 -14.29
N ASP A 203 0.89 11.56 -14.57
CA ASP A 203 1.75 10.63 -13.82
C ASP A 203 2.46 11.26 -12.61
N ARG A 204 2.03 12.46 -12.16
CA ARG A 204 2.69 13.23 -11.11
C ARG A 204 1.76 13.51 -9.93
N ILE A 205 2.37 13.65 -8.76
CA ILE A 205 1.71 14.02 -7.51
C ILE A 205 2.50 15.11 -6.79
N ARG A 206 1.81 16.08 -6.21
CA ARG A 206 2.40 17.14 -5.40
C ARG A 206 1.67 17.25 -4.07
N LEU A 207 2.41 17.46 -2.98
CA LEU A 207 1.85 17.92 -1.72
C LEU A 207 1.59 19.43 -1.85
N GLU A 208 0.33 19.83 -1.91
CA GLU A 208 -0.07 21.23 -2.08
C GLU A 208 -0.09 21.98 -0.74
N GLY A 209 -0.33 21.28 0.36
CA GLY A 209 -0.26 21.85 1.68
C GLY A 209 -0.98 21.01 2.73
N PHE A 210 -1.28 21.67 3.84
CA PHE A 210 -1.94 21.07 5.00
C PHE A 210 -3.26 21.78 5.27
N ARG A 211 -4.26 21.01 5.68
CA ARG A 211 -5.52 21.50 6.21
C ARG A 211 -5.73 20.98 7.61
N GLU A 212 -6.22 21.86 8.47
CA GLU A 212 -6.71 21.43 9.76
C GLU A 212 -7.93 20.53 9.60
N LEU A 213 -8.02 19.54 10.48
CA LEU A 213 -9.22 18.71 10.61
C LEU A 213 -10.35 19.54 11.19
N THR A 214 -11.57 19.30 10.71
CA THR A 214 -12.76 19.90 11.32
C THR A 214 -12.92 19.41 12.76
N LEU A 215 -13.63 20.18 13.61
CA LEU A 215 -13.90 19.78 15.00
C LEU A 215 -14.55 18.39 15.07
N GLU A 216 -15.46 18.09 14.14
CA GLU A 216 -16.11 16.78 14.01
C GLU A 216 -15.09 15.67 13.73
N GLN A 217 -14.16 15.89 12.81
CA GLN A 217 -13.10 14.92 12.47
C GLN A 217 -12.10 14.73 13.60
N LYS A 218 -11.72 15.81 14.30
CA LYS A 218 -10.88 15.75 15.51
C LYS A 218 -11.57 14.93 16.60
N THR A 219 -12.86 15.19 16.83
CA THR A 219 -13.68 14.46 17.82
C THR A 219 -13.86 13.00 17.44
N ALA A 220 -14.09 12.73 16.15
CA ALA A 220 -14.19 11.39 15.60
C ALA A 220 -12.89 10.59 15.76
N TYR A 221 -11.74 11.21 15.51
CA TYR A 221 -10.43 10.62 15.75
C TYR A 221 -10.20 10.31 17.23
N LEU A 222 -10.58 11.22 18.12
CA LEU A 222 -10.47 10.99 19.57
C LEU A 222 -11.40 9.86 20.05
N LYS A 223 -12.64 9.81 19.55
CA LYS A 223 -13.58 8.71 19.84
C LYS A 223 -13.10 7.37 19.28
N ASP A 224 -12.53 7.36 18.08
CA ASP A 224 -11.90 6.15 17.53
C ASP A 224 -10.78 5.63 18.42
N ARG A 225 -9.95 6.54 18.93
CA ARG A 225 -8.87 6.19 19.84
C ARG A 225 -9.35 5.51 21.12
N GLU A 226 -10.59 5.78 21.54
CA GLU A 226 -11.19 5.25 22.76
C GLU A 226 -12.06 4.01 22.53
N TYR A 227 -12.73 3.90 21.38
CA TYR A 227 -13.76 2.88 21.12
C TYR A 227 -13.53 1.99 19.89
N GLY A 228 -12.43 2.18 19.15
CA GLY A 228 -12.03 1.32 18.03
C GLY A 228 -12.94 1.39 16.79
N LYS A 229 -13.86 2.36 16.71
CA LYS A 229 -14.81 2.50 15.59
C LYS A 229 -15.01 3.97 15.20
N GLY A 230 -14.01 4.53 14.53
CA GLY A 230 -14.06 5.85 13.91
C GLY A 230 -14.74 5.89 12.54
N PRO A 231 -15.30 7.04 12.13
CA PRO A 231 -15.68 7.27 10.74
C PRO A 231 -14.43 7.33 9.86
N LYS A 232 -14.59 6.95 8.59
CA LYS A 232 -13.51 7.00 7.60
C LYS A 232 -12.92 8.41 7.48
N LEU A 233 -11.60 8.54 7.61
CA LEU A 233 -10.92 9.83 7.51
C LEU A 233 -10.27 10.04 6.14
N LEU A 234 -9.95 8.95 5.44
CA LEU A 234 -9.53 8.97 4.05
C LEU A 234 -10.62 9.52 3.13
N ASP A 235 -10.19 10.22 2.10
CA ASP A 235 -11.01 10.65 0.98
C ASP A 235 -11.76 9.46 0.33
N GLU A 236 -12.93 9.71 -0.25
CA GLU A 236 -13.71 8.68 -0.95
C GLU A 236 -12.98 8.08 -2.17
N HIS A 237 -12.06 8.84 -2.76
CA HIS A 237 -11.19 8.39 -3.84
C HIS A 237 -9.95 7.64 -3.36
N CYS A 238 -9.76 7.55 -2.04
CA CYS A 238 -8.62 6.92 -1.41
C CYS A 238 -9.01 5.60 -0.74
N THR A 239 -8.17 4.58 -0.90
CA THR A 239 -8.32 3.31 -0.18
C THR A 239 -6.98 2.85 0.32
N TYR A 240 -6.87 2.59 1.62
CA TYR A 240 -5.68 1.97 2.18
C TYR A 240 -5.65 0.48 1.87
N ASP A 241 -4.51 -0.01 1.38
CA ASP A 241 -4.26 -1.43 1.14
C ASP A 241 -3.29 -1.98 2.18
N GLU A 242 -3.84 -2.58 3.24
CA GLU A 242 -3.09 -3.20 4.34
C GLU A 242 -2.02 -4.18 3.86
N GLN A 243 -2.26 -4.90 2.76
CA GLN A 243 -1.33 -5.90 2.23
C GLN A 243 -0.06 -5.29 1.63
N THR A 244 -0.13 -4.04 1.16
CA THR A 244 1.01 -3.35 0.53
C THR A 244 1.48 -2.12 1.30
N GLU A 245 0.79 -1.79 2.41
CA GLU A 245 1.00 -0.57 3.20
C GLU A 245 0.97 0.69 2.31
N ALA A 246 0.10 0.65 1.30
CA ALA A 246 0.02 1.67 0.27
C ALA A 246 -1.37 2.30 0.23
N LEU A 247 -1.38 3.59 -0.10
CA LEU A 247 -2.59 4.34 -0.41
C LEU A 247 -2.90 4.18 -1.90
N LEU A 248 -4.08 3.67 -2.22
CA LEU A 248 -4.61 3.59 -3.58
C LEU A 248 -5.47 4.83 -3.84
N VAL A 249 -5.07 5.66 -4.80
CA VAL A 249 -5.87 6.79 -5.30
C VAL A 249 -6.51 6.39 -6.62
N ARG A 250 -7.84 6.41 -6.67
CA ARG A 250 -8.64 5.96 -7.82
C ARG A 250 -8.97 7.08 -8.79
#